data_AF-A0A2H0SNS1-F1
#
_entry.id   AF-A0A2H0SNS1-F1
#
_cell.length_a   1.000
_cell.length_b   1.000
_cell.length_c   1.000
_cell.angle_alpha   90.00
_cell.angle_beta   90.00
_cell.angle_gamma   90.00
#
_symmetry.space_group_name_H-M   'P 1'
#
loop_
_entity.id
_entity.type
_entity.pdbx_description
1 polymer ?
#
loop_
_entity_poly.entity_id
_entity_poly.type
_entity_poly.pdbx_seq_one_letter_code
_entity_poly.pdbx_strand_id
1 'polypeptide(L)'
;MPKGARYTLGARIENYWLDLLEQSFQAYFSVKHEKYERITQSIASLDLLKFLISVAWEAKYISHKQCESLVVQLEEIGKMLGGWQKSTAKQKKP
;
A
#
# COMPACT_ATOMS: atom_id res chain seq x y z
N MET A 1 -13.86 -12.65 -8.21
CA MET A 1 -12.87 -13.71 -7.85
C MET A 1 -13.54 -15.07 -7.69
N PRO A 2 -13.06 -16.12 -8.38
CA PRO A 2 -13.43 -17.53 -8.11
C PRO A 2 -13.01 -17.98 -6.71
N LYS A 3 -13.66 -19.03 -6.18
CA LYS A 3 -13.45 -19.53 -4.81
C LYS A 3 -11.98 -19.84 -4.48
N GLY A 4 -11.25 -20.52 -5.37
CA GLY A 4 -9.83 -20.85 -5.16
C GLY A 4 -8.90 -19.63 -5.11
N ALA A 5 -9.10 -18.66 -6.01
CA ALA A 5 -8.32 -17.42 -6.05
C ALA A 5 -8.60 -16.50 -4.84
N ARG A 6 -9.80 -16.59 -4.27
CA ARG A 6 -10.20 -15.80 -3.09
C ARG A 6 -9.35 -16.14 -1.87
N TYR A 7 -9.07 -17.43 -1.64
CA TYR A 7 -8.27 -17.90 -0.51
C TYR A 7 -6.76 -17.83 -0.74
N THR A 8 -6.31 -17.39 -1.92
CA THR A 8 -4.89 -17.23 -2.25
C THR A 8 -4.57 -15.76 -2.51
N LEU A 9 -4.80 -15.29 -3.74
CA LEU A 9 -4.53 -13.91 -4.15
C LEU A 9 -5.41 -12.91 -3.39
N GLY A 10 -6.70 -13.22 -3.20
CA GLY A 10 -7.62 -12.38 -2.44
C GLY A 10 -7.17 -12.19 -0.99
N ALA A 11 -6.88 -13.29 -0.29
CA ALA A 11 -6.36 -13.26 1.08
C ALA A 11 -5.01 -12.52 1.17
N ARG A 12 -4.12 -12.69 0.20
CA ARG A 12 -2.84 -11.96 0.18
C ARG A 12 -3.02 -10.46 -0.03
N ILE A 13 -3.93 -10.05 -0.91
CA ILE A 13 -4.30 -8.64 -1.11
C ILE A 13 -4.87 -8.06 0.19
N GLU A 14 -5.77 -8.78 0.86
CA GLU A 14 -6.36 -8.38 2.14
C GLU A 14 -5.29 -8.19 3.23
N ASN A 15 -4.36 -9.12 3.36
CA ASN A 15 -3.25 -9.01 4.31
C ASN A 15 -2.40 -7.76 4.03
N TYR A 16 -2.00 -7.50 2.78
CA TYR A 16 -1.22 -6.30 2.46
C TYR A 16 -2.00 -5.00 2.70
N TRP A 17 -3.32 -5.01 2.52
CA TRP A 17 -4.17 -3.88 2.90
C TRP A 17 -4.14 -3.63 4.41
N LEU A 18 -4.28 -4.67 5.23
CA LEU A 18 -4.22 -4.57 6.69
C LEU A 18 -2.83 -4.14 7.16
N ASP A 19 -1.77 -4.71 6.59
CA ASP A 19 -0.38 -4.33 6.88
C ASP A 19 -0.14 -2.85 6.55
N LEU A 20 -0.64 -2.37 5.39
CA LEU A 20 -0.53 -0.97 5.00
C LEU A 20 -1.23 -0.04 6.00
N LEU A 21 -2.43 -0.41 6.47
CA LEU A 21 -3.17 0.34 7.48
C LEU A 21 -2.43 0.39 8.81
N GLU A 22 -1.96 -0.77 9.29
CA GLU A 22 -1.20 -0.88 10.53
C GLU A 22 0.09 -0.07 10.46
N GLN A 23 0.88 -0.23 9.41
CA GLN A 23 2.13 0.51 9.23
C GLN A 23 1.89 2.02 9.13
N SER A 24 0.81 2.45 8.46
CA SER A 24 0.44 3.86 8.38
C SER A 24 0.08 4.44 9.75
N PHE A 25 -0.66 3.68 10.56
CA PHE A 25 -1.01 4.05 11.93
C PHE A 25 0.24 4.13 12.82
N GLN A 26 1.10 3.12 12.77
CA GLN A 26 2.37 3.12 13.50
C GLN A 26 3.28 4.28 13.07
N ALA A 27 3.38 4.57 11.77
CA ALA A 27 4.14 5.70 11.24
C ALA A 27 3.59 7.04 11.76
N TYR A 28 2.27 7.18 11.86
CA TYR A 28 1.64 8.40 12.38
C TYR A 28 2.10 8.69 13.82
N PHE A 29 2.06 7.68 14.70
CA PHE A 29 2.40 7.80 16.13
C PHE A 29 3.89 7.61 16.46
N SER A 30 4.71 7.17 15.52
CA SER A 30 6.13 6.93 15.76
C SER A 30 6.94 8.21 16.00
N VAL A 31 7.99 8.08 16.81
CA VAL A 31 9.00 9.12 17.03
C VAL A 31 9.78 9.40 15.74
N LYS A 32 10.30 10.63 15.59
CA LYS A 32 10.91 11.14 14.34
C LYS A 32 11.94 10.19 13.71
N HIS A 33 12.74 9.50 14.51
CA HIS A 33 13.82 8.64 14.02
C HIS A 33 13.30 7.36 13.33
N GLU A 34 12.23 6.74 13.84
CA GLU A 34 11.62 5.53 13.28
C GLU A 34 10.62 5.84 12.16
N LYS A 35 10.05 7.05 12.19
CA LYS A 35 8.98 7.45 11.28
C LYS A 35 9.35 7.32 9.81
N TYR A 36 10.58 7.69 9.45
CA TYR A 36 11.05 7.56 8.07
C TYR A 36 11.08 6.10 7.59
N GLU A 37 11.57 5.19 8.44
CA GLU A 37 11.66 3.77 8.10
C GLU A 37 10.27 3.14 7.98
N ARG A 38 9.36 3.44 8.92
CA ARG A 38 7.98 2.96 8.89
C ARG A 38 7.23 3.45 7.64
N ILE A 39 7.38 4.73 7.27
CA ILE A 39 6.79 5.26 6.02
C ILE A 39 7.36 4.53 4.80
N THR A 40 8.66 4.26 4.80
CA THR A 40 9.32 3.55 3.68
C THR A 40 8.80 2.12 3.55
N GLN A 41 8.55 1.42 4.66
CA GLN A 41 7.89 0.12 4.67
C GLN A 41 6.44 0.21 4.14
N SER A 42 5.66 1.22 4.56
CA SER A 42 4.31 1.44 4.01
C SER A 42 4.30 1.65 2.50
N ILE A 43 5.27 2.39 1.96
CA ILE A 43 5.40 2.58 0.51
C ILE A 43 5.67 1.24 -0.19
N ALA A 44 6.57 0.41 0.33
CA ALA A 44 6.85 -0.91 -0.24
C ALA A 44 5.61 -1.83 -0.21
N SER A 45 4.86 -1.84 0.89
CA SER A 45 3.59 -2.58 1.01
C SER A 45 2.55 -2.09 -0.01
N LEU A 46 2.43 -0.78 -0.20
CA LEU A 46 1.55 -0.17 -1.19
C LEU A 46 1.91 -0.58 -2.61
N ASP A 47 3.19 -0.58 -2.96
CA ASP A 47 3.64 -0.94 -4.31
C ASP A 47 3.39 -2.42 -4.61
N LEU A 48 3.60 -3.29 -3.62
CA LEU A 48 3.25 -4.71 -3.75
C LEU A 48 1.74 -4.92 -3.86
N LEU A 49 0.94 -4.14 -3.12
CA LEU A 49 -0.51 -4.16 -3.23
C LEU A 49 -1.00 -3.75 -4.62
N LYS A 50 -0.44 -2.70 -5.22
CA LYS A 50 -0.71 -2.29 -6.61
C LYS A 50 -0.40 -3.42 -7.58
N PHE A 51 0.77 -4.05 -7.44
CA PHE A 51 1.16 -5.18 -8.27
C PHE A 51 0.16 -6.35 -8.17
N LEU A 52 -0.24 -6.74 -6.95
CA LEU A 52 -1.20 -7.83 -6.76
C LEU A 52 -2.58 -7.51 -7.36
N ILE A 53 -3.01 -6.24 -7.34
CA ILE A 53 -4.24 -5.80 -7.99
C ILE A 53 -4.13 -5.88 -9.52
N SER A 54 -2.99 -5.49 -10.10
CA SER A 54 -2.72 -5.69 -11.53
C SER A 54 -2.77 -7.16 -11.92
N VAL A 55 -2.15 -8.05 -11.12
CA VAL A 55 -2.23 -9.51 -11.33
C VAL A 55 -3.67 -10.02 -11.24
N ALA A 56 -4.47 -9.54 -10.27
CA ALA A 56 -5.87 -9.90 -10.16
C ALA A 56 -6.69 -9.45 -11.38
N TRP A 57 -6.37 -8.28 -11.93
CA TRP A 57 -7.01 -7.76 -13.13
C TRP A 57 -6.63 -8.55 -14.39
N GLU A 58 -5.34 -8.85 -14.58
CA GLU A 58 -4.84 -9.67 -15.69
C GLU A 58 -5.44 -11.09 -15.68
N ALA A 59 -5.59 -11.67 -14.47
CA ALA A 59 -6.27 -12.94 -14.26
C ALA A 59 -7.80 -12.88 -14.45
N LYS A 60 -8.34 -11.71 -14.82
CA LYS A 60 -9.78 -11.44 -15.00
C LYS A 60 -10.62 -11.71 -13.75
N TYR A 61 -10.00 -11.60 -12.57
CA TYR A 61 -10.67 -11.83 -11.30
C TYR A 61 -11.46 -10.62 -10.78
N ILE A 62 -11.08 -9.44 -11.26
CA ILE A 62 -11.76 -8.15 -11.07
C ILE A 62 -11.99 -7.50 -12.45
N SER A 63 -13.01 -6.67 -12.56
CA SER A 63 -13.29 -5.94 -13.80
C SER A 63 -12.30 -4.78 -14.01
N HIS A 64 -12.19 -4.29 -15.25
CA HIS A 64 -11.34 -3.13 -15.56
C HIS A 64 -11.75 -1.90 -14.74
N LYS A 65 -13.06 -1.63 -14.62
CA LYS A 65 -13.59 -0.53 -13.79
C LYS A 65 -13.23 -0.66 -12.30
N GLN A 66 -13.22 -1.89 -11.77
CA GLN A 66 -12.77 -2.13 -10.39
C GLN A 66 -11.27 -1.87 -10.23
N CYS A 67 -10.46 -2.34 -11.18
CA CYS A 67 -9.02 -2.10 -11.18
C CYS A 67 -8.72 -0.60 -11.26
N GLU A 68 -9.34 0.12 -12.19
CA GLU A 68 -9.18 1.57 -12.37
C GLU A 68 -9.52 2.33 -11.09
N SER A 69 -10.68 2.05 -10.48
CA SER A 69 -11.08 2.67 -9.21
C SER A 69 -10.06 2.43 -8.09
N LEU A 70 -9.51 1.22 -8.00
CA LEU A 70 -8.53 0.88 -6.97
C LEU A 70 -7.19 1.57 -7.23
N VAL A 71 -6.73 1.60 -8.48
CA VAL A 71 -5.46 2.23 -8.86
C VAL A 71 -5.47 3.72 -8.52
N VAL A 72 -6.55 4.43 -8.84
CA VAL A 72 -6.69 5.87 -8.52
C VAL A 72 -6.53 6.11 -7.01
N GLN A 73 -7.22 5.33 -6.18
CA GLN A 73 -7.13 5.45 -4.72
C GLN A 73 -5.72 5.13 -4.21
N LEU A 74 -5.07 4.09 -4.73
CA LEU A 74 -3.72 3.70 -4.36
C LEU A 74 -2.66 4.72 -4.79
N GLU A 75 -2.88 5.41 -5.90
CA GLU A 75 -2.03 6.52 -6.32
C GLU A 75 -2.14 7.72 -5.37
N GLU A 76 -3.34 8.07 -4.92
CA GLU A 76 -3.54 9.12 -3.92
C GLU A 76 -2.83 8.77 -2.61
N ILE A 77 -2.99 7.54 -2.12
CA ILE A 77 -2.27 7.05 -0.93
C ILE A 77 -0.75 7.14 -1.15
N GLY A 78 -0.26 6.77 -2.33
CA GLY A 78 1.17 6.88 -2.68
C GLY A 78 1.69 8.33 -2.65
N LYS A 79 0.91 9.28 -3.16
CA LYS A 79 1.24 10.72 -3.09
C LYS A 79 1.34 11.19 -1.64
N MET A 80 0.41 10.78 -0.78
CA MET A 80 0.41 11.11 0.64
C MET A 80 1.65 10.54 1.36
N LEU A 81 1.92 9.24 1.20
CA LEU A 81 3.09 8.59 1.81
C LEU A 81 4.41 9.18 1.30
N GLY A 82 4.53 9.47 0.01
CA GLY A 82 5.70 10.12 -0.56
C GLY A 82 5.92 11.54 -0.03
N GLY A 83 4.83 12.28 0.22
CA GLY A 83 4.89 13.58 0.89
C GLY A 83 5.42 13.46 2.33
N TRP A 84 4.94 12.47 3.08
CA TRP A 84 5.40 12.21 4.44
C TRP A 84 6.88 11.79 4.47
N GLN A 85 7.31 10.91 3.56
CA GLN A 85 8.69 10.45 3.45
C GLN A 85 9.66 11.62 3.19
N LYS A 86 9.31 12.52 2.26
CA LYS A 86 10.11 13.72 1.96
C LYS A 86 10.20 14.66 3.17
N SER A 87 9.10 14.83 3.91
CA SER A 87 9.05 15.66 5.11
C SER A 87 9.92 15.11 6.24
N THR A 88 9.91 13.79 6.45
CA THR A 88 10.71 13.14 7.49
C THR A 88 12.19 13.02 7.12
N ALA A 89 12.52 12.84 5.84
CA ALA A 89 13.91 12.85 5.35
C ALA A 89 14.60 14.20 5.62
N LYS A 90 13.89 15.32 5.47
CA LYS A 90 14.43 16.66 5.78
C LYS A 90 14.76 16.84 7.26
N GLN A 91 14.04 16.17 8.15
CA GLN A 91 14.27 16.23 9.60
C GLN A 91 15.43 15.33 10.06
N LYS A 92 15.96 14.48 9.18
CA LYS A 92 17.10 13.59 9.45
C LYS A 92 18.45 14.22 9.09
N LYS A 93 18.45 15.43 8.50
CA LYS A 93 19.68 16.20 8.28
C LYS A 93 20.17 16.75 9.64
N PRO A 94 21.47 16.62 9.97
CA PRO A 94 22.04 17.15 11.20
C PRO A 94 21.87 18.67 11.30
#